data_AF-A0A660T5T0-F1
#
_entry.id   AF-A0A660T5T0-F1
#
_cell.length_a   1.000
_cell.length_b   1.000
_cell.length_c   1.000
_cell.angle_alpha   90.00
_cell.angle_beta   90.00
_cell.angle_gamma   90.00
#
_symmetry.space_group_name_H-M   'P 1'
#
loop_
_entity.id
_entity.type
_entity.pdbx_description
1 polymer ?
#
loop_
_entity_poly.entity_id
_entity_poly.type
_entity_poly.pdbx_seq_one_letter_code
_entity_poly.pdbx_strand_id
1 'polypeptide(L)'
;MKKEKKSTVFIFLLSIAVIFIMSGCQAVFTYSPLSFLQRDPSTLSAAEQRTYAENALASGDADAIAKAYDAIKALLKDNPDDPELNLLAAKLGVEVSGIPSLIDQIIQGSLDLSGPDALDDVSDFINSDSVDPQAMIDAGTYYKNAESSGELTSTDYIMGSLGILLGAASGEDLSDPGSWDTASQNEAQDAVDFLNKGIENLPADDPARDILTGFSDYLGNFTP
;
A
#
# COMPACT_ATOMS: atom_id res chain seq x y z
N MET A 1 -33.31 53.11 -31.80
CA MET A 1 -32.65 51.82 -31.54
C MET A 1 -32.14 51.77 -30.10
N LYS A 2 -32.84 51.11 -29.17
CA LYS A 2 -32.33 50.80 -27.82
C LYS A 2 -33.06 49.54 -27.31
N LYS A 3 -32.60 48.36 -27.73
CA LYS A 3 -33.18 47.08 -27.28
C LYS A 3 -32.14 45.95 -27.18
N GLU A 4 -30.94 46.21 -26.67
CA GLU A 4 -29.88 45.18 -26.58
C GLU A 4 -29.11 45.15 -25.25
N LYS A 5 -29.77 45.36 -24.11
CA LYS A 5 -29.10 45.19 -22.78
C LYS A 5 -29.67 44.09 -21.91
N LYS A 6 -30.88 43.58 -22.20
CA LYS A 6 -31.52 42.54 -21.38
C LYS A 6 -31.05 41.11 -21.71
N SER A 7 -30.59 40.87 -22.94
CA SER A 7 -30.16 39.54 -23.40
C SER A 7 -28.81 39.13 -22.77
N THR A 8 -27.86 40.06 -22.68
CA THR A 8 -26.50 39.79 -22.18
C THR A 8 -26.48 39.46 -20.68
N VAL A 9 -27.34 40.11 -19.89
CA VAL A 9 -27.45 39.85 -18.44
C VAL A 9 -28.06 38.48 -18.15
N PHE A 10 -29.04 38.06 -18.95
CA PHE A 10 -29.68 36.75 -18.80
C PHE A 10 -28.75 35.61 -19.20
N ILE A 11 -27.98 35.78 -20.28
CA ILE A 11 -26.96 34.81 -20.70
C ILE A 11 -25.85 34.70 -19.65
N PHE A 12 -25.43 35.82 -19.05
CA PHE A 12 -24.41 35.82 -17.99
C PHE A 12 -24.89 35.11 -16.70
N LEU A 13 -26.13 35.36 -16.27
CA LEU A 13 -26.75 34.67 -15.13
C LEU A 13 -26.95 33.16 -15.38
N LEU A 14 -27.35 32.78 -16.61
CA LEU A 14 -27.47 31.38 -17.00
C LEU A 14 -26.10 30.67 -17.01
N SER A 15 -25.05 31.37 -17.45
CA SER A 15 -23.67 30.85 -17.46
C SER A 15 -23.15 30.58 -16.04
N ILE A 16 -23.40 31.50 -15.10
CA ILE A 16 -23.05 31.33 -13.69
C ILE A 16 -23.83 30.17 -13.07
N ALA A 17 -25.14 30.05 -13.35
CA ALA A 17 -25.94 28.93 -12.87
C ALA A 17 -25.43 27.57 -13.38
N VAL A 18 -25.01 27.48 -14.65
CA VAL A 18 -24.43 26.26 -15.23
C VAL A 18 -23.09 25.91 -14.58
N ILE A 19 -22.24 26.90 -14.28
CA ILE A 19 -20.97 26.69 -13.57
C ILE A 19 -21.21 26.19 -12.14
N PHE A 20 -22.20 26.72 -11.43
CA PHE A 20 -22.57 26.24 -10.09
C PHE A 20 -23.16 24.83 -10.10
N ILE A 21 -23.91 24.45 -11.14
CA ILE A 21 -24.44 23.08 -11.30
C ILE A 21 -23.29 22.09 -11.61
N MET A 22 -22.33 22.48 -12.46
CA MET A 22 -21.18 21.63 -12.79
C MET A 22 -20.18 21.49 -11.64
N SER A 23 -20.02 22.51 -10.79
CA SER A 23 -19.15 22.44 -9.60
C SER A 23 -19.73 21.60 -8.46
N GLY A 24 -21.03 21.28 -8.50
CA GLY A 24 -21.68 20.34 -7.57
C GLY A 24 -21.58 18.88 -7.99
N CYS A 25 -21.29 18.58 -9.26
CA CYS A 25 -21.24 17.21 -9.76
C CYS A 25 -20.03 16.42 -9.27
N GLN A 26 -18.91 17.07 -8.89
CA GLN A 26 -17.76 16.34 -8.36
C GLN A 26 -17.96 15.88 -6.90
N ALA A 27 -18.85 16.50 -6.13
CA ALA A 27 -19.12 16.12 -4.73
C ALA A 27 -20.15 14.98 -4.60
N VAL A 28 -21.00 14.76 -5.60
CA VAL A 28 -22.09 13.76 -5.56
C VAL A 28 -21.63 12.34 -5.95
N PHE A 29 -20.50 12.22 -6.65
CA PHE A 29 -19.92 10.91 -6.99
C PHE A 29 -18.80 10.45 -6.03
N THR A 30 -18.27 11.33 -5.19
CA THR A 30 -17.31 10.96 -4.12
C THR A 30 -18.03 10.68 -2.80
N TYR A 31 -19.08 11.43 -2.45
CA TYR A 31 -20.00 11.02 -1.40
C TYR A 31 -21.10 10.15 -2.04
N SER A 32 -20.86 8.85 -2.17
CA SER A 32 -21.94 7.91 -2.48
C SER A 32 -22.91 7.93 -1.30
N PRO A 33 -24.14 8.50 -1.42
CA PRO A 33 -25.11 8.53 -0.33
C PRO A 33 -25.63 7.14 0.04
N LEU A 34 -25.07 6.09 -0.57
CA LEU A 34 -25.27 4.67 -0.30
C LEU A 34 -24.08 4.03 0.43
N SER A 35 -23.10 4.80 0.93
CA SER A 35 -22.04 4.25 1.79
C SER A 35 -22.61 3.50 3.01
N PHE A 36 -23.79 3.91 3.50
CA PHE A 36 -24.53 3.22 4.54
C PHE A 36 -25.13 1.85 4.12
N LEU A 37 -25.23 1.58 2.82
CA LEU A 37 -25.63 0.27 2.27
C LEU A 37 -24.43 -0.64 2.00
N GLN A 38 -23.20 -0.15 2.15
CA GLN A 38 -22.03 -1.01 2.02
C GLN A 38 -22.05 -2.04 3.16
N ARG A 39 -22.04 -3.32 2.77
CA ARG A 39 -22.08 -4.47 3.69
C ARG A 39 -20.86 -4.42 4.61
N ASP A 40 -21.07 -4.52 5.92
CA ASP A 40 -19.99 -4.65 6.90
C ASP A 40 -19.40 -6.07 6.83
N PRO A 41 -18.13 -6.23 6.41
CA PRO A 41 -17.54 -7.54 6.23
C PRO A 41 -17.35 -8.30 7.54
N SER A 42 -17.25 -7.62 8.68
CA SER A 42 -17.03 -8.29 9.98
C SER A 42 -18.18 -9.20 10.42
N THR A 43 -19.38 -8.98 9.87
CA THR A 43 -20.58 -9.76 10.18
C THR A 43 -20.76 -11.00 9.29
N LEU A 44 -19.88 -11.19 8.31
CA LEU A 44 -19.99 -12.23 7.30
C LEU A 44 -19.34 -13.54 7.76
N SER A 45 -19.72 -14.65 7.12
CA SER A 45 -19.00 -15.91 7.33
C SER A 45 -17.55 -15.82 6.81
N ALA A 46 -16.64 -16.64 7.34
CA ALA A 46 -15.22 -16.59 6.96
C ALA A 46 -14.98 -16.70 5.44
N ALA A 47 -15.74 -17.55 4.74
CA ALA A 47 -15.66 -17.68 3.29
C ALA A 47 -16.13 -16.40 2.56
N GLU A 48 -17.21 -15.78 3.05
CA GLU A 48 -17.70 -14.52 2.49
C GLU A 48 -16.75 -13.34 2.76
N GLN A 49 -16.04 -13.35 3.88
CA GLN A 49 -15.02 -12.34 4.18
C GLN A 49 -13.84 -12.43 3.20
N ARG A 50 -13.37 -13.65 2.88
CA ARG A 50 -12.34 -13.87 1.85
C ARG A 50 -12.79 -13.36 0.49
N THR A 51 -13.99 -13.74 0.05
CA THR A 51 -14.54 -13.25 -1.22
C THR A 51 -14.74 -11.74 -1.22
N TYR A 52 -15.17 -11.13 -0.11
CA TYR A 52 -15.27 -9.67 -0.01
C TYR A 52 -13.89 -9.01 -0.18
N ALA A 53 -12.87 -9.53 0.49
CA ALA A 53 -11.50 -9.05 0.41
C ALA A 53 -10.89 -9.14 -1.00
N GLU A 54 -11.08 -10.27 -1.69
CA GLU A 54 -10.66 -10.43 -3.09
C GLU A 54 -11.34 -9.42 -4.01
N ASN A 55 -12.65 -9.20 -3.82
CA ASN A 55 -13.39 -8.21 -4.59
C ASN A 55 -12.94 -6.78 -4.27
N ALA A 56 -12.62 -6.48 -3.01
CA ALA A 56 -12.10 -5.19 -2.59
C ALA A 56 -10.77 -4.89 -3.30
N LEU A 57 -9.82 -5.83 -3.24
CA LEU A 57 -8.55 -5.75 -3.97
C LEU A 57 -8.76 -5.56 -5.48
N ALA A 58 -9.63 -6.36 -6.09
CA ALA A 58 -9.91 -6.25 -7.52
C ALA A 58 -10.57 -4.92 -7.92
N SER A 59 -11.30 -4.28 -7.01
CA SER A 59 -11.97 -3.00 -7.26
C SER A 59 -11.06 -1.78 -7.08
N GLY A 60 -10.00 -1.89 -6.28
CA GLY A 60 -9.16 -0.76 -5.88
C GLY A 60 -9.87 0.28 -4.99
N ASP A 61 -11.05 -0.04 -4.44
CA ASP A 61 -11.79 0.85 -3.55
C ASP A 61 -11.12 0.88 -2.16
N ALA A 62 -10.47 1.99 -1.83
CA ALA A 62 -9.70 2.14 -0.61
C ALA A 62 -10.51 1.89 0.67
N ASP A 63 -11.78 2.34 0.72
CA ASP A 63 -12.65 2.13 1.87
C ASP A 63 -13.03 0.66 2.03
N ALA A 64 -13.31 -0.04 0.92
CA ALA A 64 -13.60 -1.47 0.92
C ALA A 64 -12.36 -2.29 1.29
N ILE A 65 -11.19 -1.91 0.81
CA ILE A 65 -9.90 -2.54 1.13
C ILE A 65 -9.60 -2.40 2.62
N ALA A 66 -9.76 -1.20 3.20
CA ALA A 66 -9.56 -0.99 4.64
C ALA A 66 -10.50 -1.87 5.49
N LYS A 67 -11.80 -1.90 5.15
CA LYS A 67 -12.78 -2.76 5.84
C LYS A 67 -12.46 -4.25 5.69
N ALA A 68 -12.02 -4.66 4.49
CA ALA A 68 -11.59 -6.02 4.23
C ALA A 68 -10.36 -6.40 5.07
N TYR A 69 -9.37 -5.51 5.15
CA TYR A 69 -8.16 -5.71 5.93
C TYR A 69 -8.48 -5.96 7.40
N ASP A 70 -9.34 -5.12 8.01
CA ASP A 70 -9.77 -5.29 9.40
C ASP A 70 -10.48 -6.63 9.64
N ALA A 71 -11.37 -7.04 8.72
CA ALA A 71 -12.08 -8.31 8.82
C ALA A 71 -11.15 -9.52 8.68
N ILE A 72 -10.24 -9.50 7.69
CA ILE A 72 -9.27 -10.58 7.47
C ILE A 72 -8.27 -10.66 8.63
N LYS A 73 -7.80 -9.53 9.14
CA LYS A 73 -6.92 -9.47 10.33
C LYS A 73 -7.61 -10.05 11.57
N ALA A 74 -8.91 -9.83 11.72
CA ALA A 74 -9.68 -10.47 12.78
C ALA A 74 -9.77 -11.99 12.59
N LEU A 75 -10.02 -12.49 11.36
CA LEU A 75 -10.03 -13.93 11.08
C LEU A 75 -8.66 -14.60 11.29
N LEU A 76 -7.57 -13.89 11.00
CA LEU A 76 -6.20 -14.38 11.20
C LEU A 76 -5.89 -14.64 12.67
N LYS A 77 -6.49 -13.90 13.60
CA LYS A 77 -6.31 -14.17 15.05
C LYS A 77 -6.79 -15.57 15.43
N ASP A 78 -7.81 -16.07 14.76
CA ASP A 78 -8.37 -17.41 14.98
C ASP A 78 -7.69 -18.48 14.10
N ASN A 79 -7.02 -18.08 13.01
CA ASN A 79 -6.39 -18.97 12.03
C ASN A 79 -4.99 -18.45 11.63
N PRO A 80 -4.05 -18.31 12.56
CA PRO A 80 -2.78 -17.62 12.32
C PRO A 80 -1.88 -18.34 11.30
N ASP A 81 -2.01 -19.66 11.19
CA ASP A 81 -1.17 -20.50 10.33
C ASP A 81 -1.80 -20.77 8.96
N ASP A 82 -2.92 -20.13 8.61
CA ASP A 82 -3.54 -20.28 7.29
C ASP A 82 -2.76 -19.47 6.25
N PRO A 83 -2.01 -20.11 5.33
CA PRO A 83 -1.10 -19.41 4.44
C PRO A 83 -1.84 -18.59 3.36
N GLU A 84 -3.02 -19.03 2.92
CA GLU A 84 -3.84 -18.28 1.97
C GLU A 84 -4.43 -17.03 2.62
N LEU A 85 -4.86 -17.15 3.88
CA LEU A 85 -5.39 -16.02 4.63
C LEU A 85 -4.29 -15.00 4.95
N ASN A 86 -3.09 -15.46 5.28
CA ASN A 86 -1.91 -14.61 5.43
C ASN A 86 -1.58 -13.89 4.12
N LEU A 87 -1.57 -14.59 2.97
CA LEU A 87 -1.32 -13.96 1.67
C LEU A 87 -2.33 -12.85 1.36
N LEU A 88 -3.62 -13.11 1.63
CA LEU A 88 -4.68 -12.14 1.41
C LEU A 88 -4.54 -10.92 2.33
N ALA A 89 -4.22 -11.14 3.62
CA ALA A 89 -3.97 -10.06 4.57
C ALA A 89 -2.75 -9.22 4.19
N ALA A 90 -1.70 -9.86 3.68
CA ALA A 90 -0.48 -9.18 3.23
C ALA A 90 -0.79 -8.22 2.07
N LYS A 91 -1.49 -8.71 1.04
CA LYS A 91 -1.90 -7.90 -0.13
C LYS A 91 -2.77 -6.71 0.28
N LEU A 92 -3.75 -6.94 1.15
CA LEU A 92 -4.58 -5.87 1.70
C LEU A 92 -3.75 -4.87 2.53
N GLY A 93 -2.84 -5.36 3.37
CA GLY A 93 -1.99 -4.52 4.22
C GLY A 93 -1.09 -3.59 3.41
N VAL A 94 -0.52 -4.08 2.30
CA VAL A 94 0.24 -3.24 1.35
C VAL A 94 -0.64 -2.13 0.79
N GLU A 95 -1.84 -2.42 0.34
CA GLU A 95 -2.76 -1.40 -0.20
C GLU A 95 -3.16 -0.37 0.86
N VAL A 96 -3.49 -0.81 2.08
CA VAL A 96 -3.86 0.10 3.19
C VAL A 96 -2.67 0.93 3.68
N SER A 97 -1.44 0.41 3.57
CA SER A 97 -0.24 1.12 4.04
C SER A 97 0.02 2.43 3.31
N GLY A 98 -0.52 2.60 2.10
CA GLY A 98 -0.23 3.77 1.27
C GLY A 98 1.08 3.68 0.47
N ILE A 99 1.88 2.60 0.63
CA ILE A 99 3.11 2.40 -0.15
C ILE A 99 2.89 2.34 -1.67
N PRO A 100 1.80 1.77 -2.22
CA PRO A 100 1.55 1.88 -3.66
C PRO A 100 1.48 3.34 -4.14
N SER A 101 0.91 4.23 -3.32
CA SER A 101 0.87 5.67 -3.62
C SER A 101 2.25 6.33 -3.54
N LEU A 102 3.16 5.83 -2.70
CA LEU A 102 4.57 6.24 -2.68
C LEU A 102 5.24 5.94 -4.01
N ILE A 103 5.09 4.70 -4.47
CA ILE A 103 5.72 4.20 -5.70
C ILE A 103 5.19 5.00 -6.89
N ASP A 104 3.90 5.26 -6.94
CA ASP A 104 3.30 6.09 -7.99
C ASP A 104 3.88 7.52 -7.98
N GLN A 105 4.10 8.12 -6.82
CA GLN A 105 4.71 9.45 -6.70
C GLN A 105 6.16 9.48 -7.16
N ILE A 106 6.93 8.42 -6.87
CA ILE A 106 8.32 8.28 -7.35
C ILE A 106 8.33 8.15 -8.88
N ILE A 107 7.48 7.28 -9.44
CA ILE A 107 7.40 7.04 -10.89
C ILE A 107 6.95 8.31 -11.64
N GLN A 108 6.02 9.06 -11.07
CA GLN A 108 5.54 10.31 -11.63
C GLN A 108 6.54 11.47 -11.45
N GLY A 109 7.63 11.25 -10.71
CA GLY A 109 8.64 12.26 -10.41
C GLY A 109 8.16 13.35 -9.46
N SER A 110 7.07 13.12 -8.72
CA SER A 110 6.62 14.02 -7.65
C SER A 110 7.38 13.80 -6.35
N LEU A 111 8.03 12.64 -6.19
CA LEU A 111 9.02 12.37 -5.16
C LEU A 111 10.36 12.04 -5.82
N ASP A 112 11.41 12.81 -5.52
CA ASP A 112 12.74 12.65 -6.12
C ASP A 112 13.70 11.96 -5.16
N LEU A 113 13.98 10.68 -5.42
CA LEU A 113 14.90 9.88 -4.61
C LEU A 113 16.38 10.02 -5.03
N SER A 114 16.71 10.91 -5.97
CA SER A 114 18.05 11.01 -6.56
C SER A 114 18.95 12.09 -5.94
N GLY A 115 18.53 12.68 -4.82
CA GLY A 115 19.24 13.76 -4.11
C GLY A 115 19.74 13.40 -2.70
N PRO A 116 20.52 14.30 -2.06
CA PRO A 116 20.96 14.14 -0.67
C PRO A 116 19.80 14.12 0.33
N ASP A 117 18.65 14.68 -0.06
CA ASP A 117 17.44 14.79 0.77
C ASP A 117 16.49 13.59 0.58
N ALA A 118 16.87 12.58 -0.23
CA ALA A 118 16.01 11.43 -0.54
C ALA A 118 15.56 10.65 0.70
N LEU A 119 16.41 10.56 1.73
CA LEU A 119 16.06 9.93 3.00
C LEU A 119 15.05 10.75 3.80
N ASP A 120 15.18 12.08 3.76
CA ASP A 120 14.25 12.99 4.43
C ASP A 120 12.88 12.96 3.72
N ASP A 121 12.87 12.95 2.38
CA ASP A 121 11.66 12.85 1.56
C ASP A 121 10.89 11.53 1.79
N VAL A 122 11.60 10.41 1.92
CA VAL A 122 11.00 9.10 2.26
C VAL A 122 10.49 9.11 3.70
N SER A 123 11.25 9.69 4.62
CA SER A 123 10.85 9.81 6.03
C SER A 123 9.58 10.65 6.18
N ASP A 124 9.52 11.82 5.52
CA ASP A 124 8.35 12.71 5.53
C ASP A 124 7.11 12.02 4.96
N PHE A 125 7.27 11.21 3.89
CA PHE A 125 6.17 10.43 3.35
C PHE A 125 5.69 9.34 4.32
N ILE A 126 6.61 8.55 4.88
CA ILE A 126 6.28 7.46 5.82
C ILE A 126 5.54 8.01 7.04
N ASN A 127 5.90 9.23 7.48
CA ASN A 127 5.28 9.90 8.61
C ASN A 127 4.03 10.73 8.25
N SER A 128 3.55 10.67 7.00
CA SER A 128 2.35 11.38 6.57
C SER A 128 1.06 10.71 7.08
N ASP A 129 0.01 11.51 7.30
CA ASP A 129 -1.30 11.01 7.78
C ASP A 129 -1.99 10.01 6.83
N SER A 130 -1.52 9.90 5.58
CA SER A 130 -2.05 9.01 4.55
C SER A 130 -1.36 7.64 4.49
N VAL A 131 -0.36 7.42 5.32
CA VAL A 131 0.44 6.20 5.35
C VAL A 131 0.25 5.51 6.69
N ASP A 132 0.09 4.20 6.65
CA ASP A 132 0.10 3.35 7.84
C ASP A 132 1.33 2.44 7.79
N PRO A 133 2.46 2.87 8.40
CA PRO A 133 3.68 2.07 8.45
C PRO A 133 3.45 0.73 9.13
N GLN A 134 2.55 0.67 10.13
CA GLN A 134 2.25 -0.57 10.83
C GLN A 134 1.52 -1.56 9.93
N ALA A 135 0.62 -1.11 9.06
CA ALA A 135 -0.01 -1.98 8.07
C ALA A 135 1.02 -2.63 7.13
N MET A 136 2.09 -1.89 6.76
CA MET A 136 3.18 -2.45 5.96
C MET A 136 4.05 -3.43 6.75
N ILE A 137 4.38 -3.12 8.01
CA ILE A 137 5.13 -4.03 8.89
C ILE A 137 4.36 -5.34 9.08
N ASP A 138 3.06 -5.24 9.35
CA ASP A 138 2.17 -6.39 9.48
C ASP A 138 2.11 -7.18 8.16
N ALA A 139 2.05 -6.51 7.00
CA ALA A 139 2.09 -7.16 5.70
C ALA A 139 3.38 -7.94 5.46
N GLY A 140 4.53 -7.42 5.91
CA GLY A 140 5.81 -8.14 5.88
C GLY A 140 5.74 -9.48 6.62
N THR A 141 5.18 -9.46 7.83
CA THR A 141 4.96 -10.67 8.63
C THR A 141 4.00 -11.64 7.94
N TYR A 142 2.89 -11.12 7.38
CA TYR A 142 1.92 -11.95 6.67
C TYR A 142 2.49 -12.59 5.41
N TYR A 143 3.31 -11.90 4.63
CA TYR A 143 3.99 -12.49 3.47
C TYR A 143 4.93 -13.62 3.87
N LYS A 144 5.71 -13.43 4.94
CA LYS A 144 6.59 -14.48 5.49
C LYS A 144 5.79 -15.71 5.93
N ASN A 145 4.66 -15.52 6.60
CA ASN A 145 3.78 -16.62 7.01
C ASN A 145 3.05 -17.28 5.83
N ALA A 146 2.89 -16.57 4.72
CA ALA A 146 2.25 -17.08 3.52
C ALA A 146 3.18 -17.93 2.63
N GLU A 147 4.48 -18.05 2.93
CA GLU A 147 5.45 -18.78 2.09
C GLU A 147 4.98 -20.20 1.74
N SER A 148 4.36 -20.90 2.68
CA SER A 148 3.87 -22.26 2.46
C SER A 148 2.65 -22.37 1.54
N SER A 149 2.08 -21.25 1.07
CA SER A 149 1.02 -21.24 0.05
C SER A 149 1.56 -21.66 -1.33
N GLY A 150 2.83 -21.38 -1.62
CA GLY A 150 3.43 -21.58 -2.94
C GLY A 150 2.96 -20.58 -4.02
N GLU A 151 2.23 -19.53 -3.64
CA GLU A 151 1.61 -18.56 -4.57
C GLU A 151 2.30 -17.18 -4.60
N LEU A 152 3.41 -17.01 -3.89
CA LEU A 152 4.10 -15.71 -3.81
C LEU A 152 4.76 -15.35 -5.14
N THR A 153 4.48 -14.15 -5.62
CA THR A 153 5.12 -13.53 -6.78
C THR A 153 6.40 -12.78 -6.38
N SER A 154 7.23 -12.39 -7.36
CA SER A 154 8.40 -11.54 -7.10
C SER A 154 8.03 -10.25 -6.40
N THR A 155 6.89 -9.65 -6.76
CA THR A 155 6.38 -8.44 -6.10
C THR A 155 6.04 -8.72 -4.64
N ASP A 156 5.46 -9.87 -4.32
CA ASP A 156 5.17 -10.25 -2.94
C ASP A 156 6.45 -10.40 -2.10
N TYR A 157 7.52 -10.94 -2.68
CA TYR A 157 8.83 -10.99 -2.01
C TYR A 157 9.43 -9.60 -1.78
N ILE A 158 9.33 -8.69 -2.75
CA ILE A 158 9.79 -7.29 -2.57
C ILE A 158 9.01 -6.62 -1.44
N MET A 159 7.68 -6.67 -1.51
CA MET A 159 6.82 -6.00 -0.54
C MET A 159 6.96 -6.61 0.85
N GLY A 160 7.04 -7.94 0.95
CA GLY A 160 7.26 -8.59 2.24
C GLY A 160 8.61 -8.23 2.84
N SER A 161 9.68 -8.19 2.05
CA SER A 161 11.01 -7.79 2.51
C SER A 161 11.04 -6.34 2.97
N LEU A 162 10.37 -5.43 2.25
CA LEU A 162 10.22 -4.04 2.65
C LEU A 162 9.49 -3.90 3.98
N GLY A 163 8.41 -4.66 4.18
CA GLY A 163 7.65 -4.64 5.43
C GLY A 163 8.46 -5.14 6.63
N ILE A 164 9.22 -6.22 6.44
CA ILE A 164 10.12 -6.76 7.48
C ILE A 164 11.23 -5.75 7.80
N LEU A 165 11.87 -5.16 6.78
CA LEU A 165 12.91 -4.14 6.99
C LEU A 165 12.37 -2.91 7.70
N LEU A 166 11.16 -2.45 7.36
CA LEU A 166 10.53 -1.32 8.03
C LEU A 166 10.27 -1.63 9.51
N GLY A 167 9.97 -2.89 9.84
CA GLY A 167 9.88 -3.38 11.22
C GLY A 167 11.22 -3.31 11.94
N ALA A 168 12.26 -3.85 11.30
CA ALA A 168 13.64 -3.82 11.80
C ALA A 168 14.16 -2.38 12.04
N ALA A 169 13.81 -1.45 11.16
CA ALA A 169 14.22 -0.05 11.25
C ALA A 169 13.41 0.76 12.27
N SER A 170 12.34 0.19 12.86
CA SER A 170 11.43 0.93 13.71
C SER A 170 12.11 1.39 15.00
N GLY A 171 12.39 2.69 15.10
CA GLY A 171 13.08 3.28 16.24
C GLY A 171 14.61 3.29 16.14
N GLU A 172 15.15 2.89 14.98
CA GLU A 172 16.59 2.89 14.69
C GLU A 172 17.02 4.12 13.87
N ASP A 173 18.33 4.42 13.87
CA ASP A 173 18.92 5.46 13.01
C ASP A 173 19.23 4.90 11.62
N LEU A 174 18.42 5.26 10.62
CA LEU A 174 18.60 4.83 9.24
C LEU A 174 19.94 5.28 8.61
N SER A 175 20.57 6.32 9.16
CA SER A 175 21.83 6.87 8.64
C SER A 175 23.07 6.10 9.11
N ASP A 176 22.94 5.29 10.18
CA ASP A 176 24.00 4.44 10.71
C ASP A 176 23.46 3.03 11.04
N PRO A 177 23.18 2.18 10.02
CA PRO A 177 22.73 0.79 10.24
C PRO A 177 23.66 -0.07 11.09
N GLY A 178 24.96 0.26 11.12
CA GLY A 178 25.94 -0.41 11.97
C GLY A 178 25.72 -0.18 13.47
N SER A 179 24.92 0.82 13.84
CA SER A 179 24.56 1.15 15.22
C SER A 179 23.30 0.42 15.73
N TRP A 180 22.55 -0.23 14.84
CA TRP A 180 21.32 -0.93 15.17
C TRP A 180 21.57 -2.04 16.19
N ASP A 181 20.57 -2.31 17.02
CA ASP A 181 20.70 -3.40 17.98
C ASP A 181 20.70 -4.78 17.28
N THR A 182 21.11 -5.81 18.01
CA THR A 182 21.22 -7.17 17.44
C THR A 182 19.86 -7.73 17.00
N ALA A 183 18.75 -7.35 17.64
CA ALA A 183 17.43 -7.81 17.23
C ALA A 183 17.04 -7.17 15.89
N SER A 184 17.19 -5.86 15.77
CA SER A 184 16.96 -5.09 14.54
C SER A 184 17.82 -5.59 13.38
N GLN A 185 19.12 -5.85 13.61
CA GLN A 185 20.00 -6.43 12.59
C GLN A 185 19.61 -7.85 12.16
N ASN A 186 19.13 -8.68 13.09
CA ASN A 186 18.63 -10.02 12.73
C ASN A 186 17.33 -9.93 11.92
N GLU A 187 16.44 -9.00 12.25
CA GLU A 187 15.21 -8.78 11.49
C GLU A 187 15.48 -8.20 10.10
N ALA A 188 16.48 -7.31 9.97
CA ALA A 188 16.98 -6.87 8.67
C ALA A 188 17.57 -8.03 7.85
N GLN A 189 18.27 -8.95 8.49
CA GLN A 189 18.75 -10.17 7.83
C GLN A 189 17.59 -11.08 7.40
N ASP A 190 16.54 -11.20 8.20
CA ASP A 190 15.33 -11.93 7.82
C ASP A 190 14.67 -11.33 6.56
N ALA A 191 14.70 -10.00 6.39
CA ALA A 191 14.22 -9.34 5.17
C ALA A 191 15.07 -9.70 3.95
N VAL A 192 16.40 -9.69 4.09
CA VAL A 192 17.35 -10.10 3.03
C VAL A 192 17.13 -11.55 2.64
N ASP A 193 17.01 -12.45 3.62
CA ASP A 193 16.82 -13.88 3.40
C ASP A 193 15.49 -14.15 2.69
N PHE A 194 14.43 -13.45 3.10
CA PHE A 194 13.12 -13.54 2.45
C PHE A 194 13.18 -13.09 0.98
N LEU A 195 13.84 -11.96 0.70
CA LEU A 195 14.03 -11.48 -0.68
C LEU A 195 14.83 -12.47 -1.54
N ASN A 196 15.91 -13.03 -0.98
CA ASN A 196 16.78 -13.97 -1.68
C ASN A 196 16.05 -15.25 -2.08
N LYS A 197 15.13 -15.76 -1.25
CA LYS A 197 14.24 -16.86 -1.66
C LYS A 197 13.40 -16.51 -2.89
N GLY A 198 12.89 -15.28 -2.96
CA GLY A 198 12.19 -14.78 -4.13
C GLY A 198 13.06 -14.79 -5.40
N ILE A 199 14.33 -14.36 -5.26
CA ILE A 199 15.32 -14.40 -6.35
C ILE A 199 15.59 -15.84 -6.80
N GLU A 200 15.75 -16.77 -5.86
CA GLU A 200 16.00 -18.20 -6.16
C GLU A 200 14.86 -18.85 -6.94
N ASN A 201 13.62 -18.39 -6.72
CA ASN A 201 12.44 -18.89 -7.41
C ASN A 201 12.27 -18.36 -8.84
N LEU A 202 13.07 -17.37 -9.25
CA LEU A 202 13.00 -16.79 -10.60
C LEU A 202 13.92 -17.51 -11.60
N PRO A 203 13.48 -17.68 -12.87
CA PRO A 203 14.34 -18.16 -13.95
C PRO A 203 15.62 -17.33 -14.05
N ALA A 204 16.76 -17.97 -14.31
CA ALA A 204 18.07 -17.31 -14.33
C ALA A 204 18.19 -16.17 -15.36
N ASP A 205 17.33 -16.17 -16.39
CA ASP A 205 17.23 -15.17 -17.45
C ASP A 205 16.13 -14.12 -17.21
N ASP A 206 15.45 -14.17 -16.06
CA ASP A 206 14.40 -13.21 -15.72
C ASP A 206 15.01 -11.83 -15.41
N PRO A 207 14.61 -10.76 -16.12
CA PRO A 207 15.13 -9.41 -15.88
C PRO A 207 14.84 -8.87 -14.46
N ALA A 208 13.85 -9.42 -13.76
CA ALA A 208 13.58 -9.06 -12.37
C ALA A 208 14.71 -9.51 -11.43
N ARG A 209 15.50 -10.53 -11.78
CA ARG A 209 16.61 -11.00 -10.93
C ARG A 209 17.67 -9.94 -10.69
N ASP A 210 18.03 -9.16 -11.71
CA ASP A 210 19.05 -8.12 -11.58
C ASP A 210 18.57 -7.00 -10.64
N ILE A 211 17.29 -6.61 -10.77
CA ILE A 211 16.66 -5.59 -9.91
C ILE A 211 16.61 -6.07 -8.46
N LEU A 212 16.14 -7.30 -8.25
CA LEU A 212 16.02 -7.90 -6.92
C LEU A 212 17.38 -8.14 -6.27
N THR A 213 18.39 -8.54 -7.04
CA THR A 213 19.76 -8.72 -6.53
C THR A 213 20.33 -7.38 -6.10
N GLY A 214 20.17 -6.32 -6.89
CA GLY A 214 20.59 -4.98 -6.49
C GLY A 214 19.86 -4.48 -5.22
N PHE A 215 18.57 -4.83 -5.07
CA PHE A 215 17.82 -4.52 -3.86
C PHE A 215 18.32 -5.35 -2.66
N SER A 216 18.60 -6.64 -2.83
CA SER A 216 19.17 -7.51 -1.80
C SER A 216 20.56 -7.04 -1.34
N ASP A 217 21.43 -6.67 -2.27
CA ASP A 217 22.74 -6.09 -1.98
C ASP A 217 22.62 -4.78 -1.19
N TYR A 218 21.61 -3.96 -1.50
CA TYR A 218 21.32 -2.75 -0.73
C TYR A 218 20.86 -3.08 0.69
N LEU A 219 19.95 -4.03 0.85
CA LEU A 219 19.46 -4.50 2.16
C LEU A 219 20.56 -5.16 3.00
N GLY A 220 21.53 -5.82 2.36
CA GLY A 220 22.70 -6.40 3.03
C GLY A 220 23.59 -5.37 3.73
N ASN A 221 23.44 -4.07 3.46
CA ASN A 221 24.15 -3.03 4.20
C ASN A 221 23.58 -2.79 5.62
N PHE A 222 22.41 -3.34 5.92
CA PHE A 222 21.74 -3.23 7.22
C PHE A 222 21.95 -4.46 8.11
N THR A 223 22.74 -5.44 7.65
CA THR A 223 22.97 -6.70 8.35
C THR A 223 24.41 -6.80 8.87
N PRO A 224 24.70 -7.71 9.83
CA PRO A 224 26.00 -7.81 10.51
C PRO A 224 27.20 -8.21 9.62
#